data_AF-A0A7Y2ZIN5-F1
#
_entry.id   AF-A0A7Y2ZIN5-F1
#
_cell.length_a   1.000
_cell.length_b   1.000
_cell.length_c   1.000
_cell.angle_alpha   90.00
_cell.angle_beta   90.00
_cell.angle_gamma   90.00
#
_symmetry.space_group_name_H-M   'P 1'
#
loop_
_entity.id
_entity.type
_entity.pdbx_description
1 polymer ?
#
loop_
_entity_poly.entity_id
_entity_poly.type
_entity_poly.pdbx_seq_one_letter_code
_entity_poly.pdbx_strand_id
1 'polypeptide(L)'
;HCDVLVSVGDCATMGGIPALRNRVPLKECLDEAYLSGPSTVNPTGRIPADPELPLLLDRVYPCHEVVPIDYHVPGCPPPADALWAAVQALLSGEDPVLPYALLKYD
;
A
#
# COMPACT_ATOMS: atom_id res chain seq x y z
N HIS A 1 5.29 16.19 7.26
CA HIS A 1 6.57 16.74 7.79
C HIS A 1 7.73 16.19 6.98
N CYS A 2 7.79 16.55 5.69
CA CYS A 2 8.86 16.17 4.77
C CYS A 2 8.89 17.22 3.67
N ASP A 3 10.08 17.51 3.15
CA ASP A 3 10.25 18.41 2.00
C ASP A 3 10.03 17.68 0.67
N VAL A 4 10.31 16.36 0.66
CA VAL A 4 10.10 15.44 -0.45
C VAL A 4 9.39 14.19 0.05
N LEU A 5 8.32 13.76 -0.62
CA LEU A 5 7.53 12.58 -0.33
C LEU A 5 7.55 11.62 -1.53
N VAL A 6 7.96 10.37 -1.28
CA VAL A 6 8.12 9.34 -2.31
C VAL A 6 7.20 8.17 -2.04
N SER A 7 6.41 7.74 -3.03
CA SER A 7 5.68 6.47 -2.98
C SER A 7 6.62 5.32 -3.33
N VAL A 8 6.86 4.43 -2.37
CA VAL A 8 7.74 3.27 -2.55
C VAL A 8 6.91 1.99 -2.64
N GLY A 9 7.02 1.32 -3.78
CA GLY A 9 6.40 0.04 -4.08
C GLY A 9 4.92 0.11 -4.49
N ASP A 10 4.43 -1.00 -5.01
CA ASP A 10 3.14 -1.04 -5.72
C ASP A 10 1.93 -0.82 -4.79
N CYS A 11 2.06 -1.13 -3.51
CA CYS A 11 1.05 -0.75 -2.51
C CYS A 11 0.86 0.77 -2.44
N ALA A 12 1.96 1.55 -2.45
CA ALA A 12 1.91 3.00 -2.33
C ALA A 12 1.61 3.70 -3.66
N THR A 13 2.02 3.12 -4.79
CA THR A 13 1.84 3.70 -6.12
C THR A 13 0.48 3.36 -6.73
N MET A 14 -0.04 2.14 -6.54
CA MET A 14 -1.26 1.66 -7.20
C MET A 14 -2.20 0.85 -6.28
N GLY A 15 -1.93 0.82 -4.97
CA GLY A 15 -2.72 0.09 -3.97
C GLY A 15 -2.34 -1.39 -3.82
N GLY A 16 -1.63 -1.97 -4.79
CA GLY A 16 -1.07 -3.32 -4.76
C GLY A 16 -2.11 -4.43 -4.59
N ILE A 17 -1.66 -5.58 -4.08
CA ILE A 17 -2.53 -6.73 -3.74
C ILE A 17 -3.67 -6.32 -2.79
N PRO A 18 -3.47 -5.47 -1.75
CA PRO A 18 -4.56 -5.02 -0.89
C PRO A 18 -5.74 -4.39 -1.64
N ALA A 19 -5.49 -3.67 -2.75
CA ALA A 19 -6.54 -3.05 -3.54
C ALA A 19 -7.43 -4.06 -4.30
N LEU A 20 -7.07 -5.34 -4.39
CA LEU A 20 -7.95 -6.38 -4.94
C LEU A 20 -9.27 -6.48 -4.17
N ARG A 21 -9.25 -6.20 -2.86
CA ARG A 21 -10.46 -6.20 -2.03
C ARG A 21 -11.45 -5.09 -2.42
N ASN A 22 -11.05 -4.09 -3.20
CA ASN A 22 -11.95 -3.02 -3.67
C ASN A 22 -13.09 -3.55 -4.56
N ARG A 23 -12.98 -4.80 -5.04
CA ARG A 23 -14.04 -5.49 -5.79
C ARG A 23 -15.04 -6.24 -4.90
N VAL A 24 -14.82 -6.24 -3.58
CA VAL A 24 -15.64 -6.93 -2.58
C VAL A 24 -16.08 -5.92 -1.52
N PRO A 25 -17.35 -5.89 -1.11
CA PRO A 25 -17.79 -5.00 -0.03
C PRO A 25 -17.00 -5.22 1.25
N LEU A 26 -16.57 -4.13 1.92
CA LEU A 26 -15.77 -4.20 3.15
C LEU A 26 -16.41 -5.08 4.23
N LYS A 27 -17.75 -5.04 4.35
CA LYS A 27 -18.49 -5.88 5.28
C LYS A 27 -18.27 -7.37 5.02
N GLU A 28 -18.30 -7.80 3.77
CA GLU A 28 -18.08 -9.20 3.40
C GLU A 28 -16.66 -9.64 3.72
N CYS A 29 -15.66 -8.77 3.51
CA CYS A 29 -14.29 -9.04 3.92
C CYS A 29 -14.16 -9.26 5.44
N LEU A 30 -14.84 -8.43 6.25
CA LEU A 30 -14.81 -8.54 7.70
C LEU A 30 -15.59 -9.75 8.22
N ASP A 31 -16.75 -10.04 7.62
CA ASP A 31 -17.55 -11.23 7.96
C ASP A 31 -16.75 -12.50 7.69
N GLU A 32 -16.11 -12.63 6.52
CA GLU A 32 -15.27 -13.79 6.20
C GLU A 32 -14.10 -13.92 7.19
N ALA A 33 -13.38 -12.83 7.44
CA ALA A 33 -12.20 -12.84 8.30
C ALA A 33 -12.51 -13.18 9.78
N TYR A 34 -13.65 -12.73 10.31
CA TYR A 34 -13.92 -12.78 11.76
C TYR A 34 -15.15 -13.60 12.17
N LEU A 35 -16.03 -13.97 11.24
CA LEU A 35 -17.28 -14.69 11.55
C LEU A 35 -17.39 -16.02 10.80
N SER A 36 -17.18 -16.00 9.48
CA SER A 36 -17.54 -17.12 8.58
C SER A 36 -16.37 -17.98 8.13
N GLY A 37 -15.13 -17.55 8.38
CA GLY A 37 -13.94 -18.29 7.99
C GLY A 37 -13.91 -19.73 8.54
N PRO A 38 -13.41 -20.70 7.76
CA PRO A 38 -13.55 -22.14 8.05
C PRO A 38 -12.84 -22.57 9.34
N SER A 39 -11.82 -21.83 9.76
CA SER A 39 -11.04 -22.08 10.97
C SER A 39 -11.32 -21.07 12.09
N THR A 40 -12.31 -20.20 11.91
CA THR A 40 -12.56 -19.09 12.83
C THR A 40 -13.23 -19.59 14.11
N VAL A 41 -12.59 -19.34 15.25
CA VAL A 41 -13.15 -19.59 16.58
C VAL A 41 -13.53 -18.25 17.21
N ASN A 42 -14.79 -17.86 17.06
CA ASN A 42 -15.33 -16.62 17.60
C ASN A 42 -16.70 -16.84 18.26
N PRO A 43 -16.75 -17.34 19.52
CA PRO A 43 -18.00 -17.67 20.19
C PRO A 43 -18.90 -16.44 20.45
N THR A 44 -18.33 -15.23 20.41
CA THR A 44 -19.11 -13.99 20.58
C THR A 44 -19.80 -13.54 19.31
N GLY A 45 -19.36 -14.01 18.13
CA GLY A 45 -19.91 -13.63 16.83
C GLY A 45 -19.77 -12.13 16.52
N ARG A 46 -18.72 -11.47 17.02
CA ARG A 46 -18.50 -10.04 16.85
C ARG A 46 -17.26 -9.76 16.00
N ILE A 47 -17.37 -8.76 15.13
CA ILE A 47 -16.22 -8.14 14.47
C ILE A 47 -15.49 -7.28 15.53
N PRO A 48 -14.14 -7.29 15.56
CA PRO A 48 -13.36 -6.41 16.43
C PRO A 48 -13.73 -4.94 16.23
N ALA A 49 -14.05 -4.25 17.33
CA ALA A 49 -14.50 -2.86 17.34
C ALA A 49 -13.95 -2.08 18.55
N ASP A 50 -12.77 -2.46 19.02
CA ASP A 50 -12.08 -1.72 20.06
C ASP A 50 -11.76 -0.29 19.56
N PRO A 51 -11.97 0.77 20.37
CA PRO A 51 -11.63 2.15 19.96
C PRO A 51 -10.18 2.36 19.52
N GLU A 52 -9.24 1.50 19.91
CA GLU A 52 -7.84 1.55 19.43
C GLU A 52 -7.70 1.07 17.98
N LEU A 53 -8.67 0.33 17.44
CA LEU A 53 -8.66 -0.13 16.06
C LEU A 53 -9.21 0.96 15.14
N PRO A 54 -8.44 1.37 14.11
CA PRO A 54 -8.91 2.37 13.17
C PRO A 54 -10.06 1.82 12.31
N LEU A 55 -10.98 2.71 11.94
CA LEU A 55 -11.98 2.40 10.92
C LEU A 55 -11.27 2.14 9.59
N LEU A 56 -11.59 1.02 8.97
CA LEU A 56 -11.16 0.75 7.60
C LEU A 56 -11.93 1.66 6.63
N LEU A 57 -11.22 2.19 5.65
CA LEU A 57 -11.82 2.95 4.56
C LEU A 57 -12.70 2.05 3.67
N ASP A 58 -13.64 2.66 2.97
CA ASP A 58 -14.55 1.99 2.04
C ASP A 58 -13.81 1.25 0.92
N ARG A 59 -12.66 1.78 0.45
CA ARG A 59 -11.72 1.10 -0.46
C ARG A 59 -10.27 1.42 -0.11
N VAL A 60 -9.33 0.66 -0.66
CA VAL A 60 -7.90 0.95 -0.61
C VAL A 60 -7.58 2.02 -1.65
N TYR A 61 -6.80 3.01 -1.24
CA TYR A 61 -6.35 4.12 -2.07
C TYR A 61 -4.82 4.09 -2.17
N PRO A 62 -4.23 4.28 -3.35
CA PRO A 62 -2.80 4.60 -3.44
C PRO A 62 -2.53 5.96 -2.80
N CYS A 63 -1.29 6.21 -2.36
CA CYS A 63 -0.97 7.41 -1.57
C CYS A 63 -1.27 8.72 -2.33
N HIS A 64 -1.07 8.73 -3.66
CA HIS A 64 -1.29 9.91 -4.50
C HIS A 64 -2.77 10.30 -4.68
N GLU A 65 -3.72 9.43 -4.31
CA GLU A 65 -5.14 9.80 -4.23
C GLU A 65 -5.47 10.60 -2.96
N VAL A 66 -4.58 10.62 -1.96
CA VAL A 66 -4.81 11.23 -0.64
C VAL A 66 -3.93 12.45 -0.41
N VAL A 67 -2.66 12.41 -0.84
CA VAL A 67 -1.70 13.50 -0.69
C VAL A 67 -0.85 13.67 -1.95
N PRO A 68 -0.30 14.86 -2.23
CA PRO A 68 0.69 15.04 -3.29
C PRO A 68 1.92 14.16 -3.04
N ILE A 69 2.43 13.52 -4.10
CA ILE A 69 3.64 12.69 -4.08
C ILE A 69 4.61 13.28 -5.12
N ASP A 70 5.86 13.47 -4.74
CA ASP A 70 6.88 14.06 -5.61
C ASP A 70 7.48 13.03 -6.57
N TYR A 71 7.73 11.81 -6.08
CA TYR A 71 8.34 10.74 -6.88
C TYR A 71 7.73 9.36 -6.59
N HIS A 72 7.84 8.45 -7.55
CA HIS A 72 7.37 7.07 -7.43
C HIS A 72 8.50 6.08 -7.73
N VAL A 73 8.65 5.07 -6.87
CA VAL A 73 9.58 3.95 -7.09
C VAL A 73 8.75 2.65 -7.14
N PRO A 74 8.43 2.11 -8.33
CA PRO A 74 7.56 0.95 -8.48
C PRO A 74 8.24 -0.39 -8.12
N GLY A 75 7.43 -1.41 -7.86
CA GLY A 75 7.83 -2.81 -7.61
C GLY A 75 7.21 -3.42 -6.34
N CYS A 76 7.14 -4.75 -6.26
CA CYS A 76 6.49 -5.46 -5.15
C CYS A 76 7.40 -6.56 -4.50
N PRO A 77 8.56 -6.21 -3.92
CA PRO A 77 9.04 -4.85 -3.66
C PRO A 77 9.92 -4.29 -4.78
N PRO A 78 10.20 -2.96 -4.78
CA PRO A 78 11.17 -2.39 -5.70
C PRO A 78 12.55 -3.06 -5.58
N PRO A 79 13.26 -3.30 -6.70
CA PRO A 79 14.62 -3.82 -6.66
C PRO A 79 15.54 -2.93 -5.81
N ALA A 80 16.50 -3.54 -5.11
CA ALA A 80 17.44 -2.80 -4.26
C ALA A 80 18.20 -1.71 -5.03
N ASP A 81 18.60 -2.00 -6.27
CA ASP A 81 19.27 -1.04 -7.15
C ASP A 81 18.37 0.14 -7.53
N ALA A 82 17.05 -0.07 -7.66
CA ALA A 82 16.10 0.99 -7.95
C ALA A 82 15.96 1.95 -6.75
N LEU A 83 15.88 1.39 -5.53
CA LEU A 83 15.88 2.18 -4.30
C LEU A 83 17.19 2.96 -4.15
N TRP A 84 18.32 2.30 -4.39
CA TRP A 84 19.64 2.93 -4.31
C TRP A 84 19.77 4.10 -5.28
N ALA A 85 19.43 3.89 -6.55
CA ALA A 85 19.48 4.92 -7.57
C ALA A 85 18.58 6.13 -7.22
N ALA A 86 17.36 5.88 -6.75
CA ALA A 86 16.45 6.95 -6.36
C ALA A 86 16.97 7.77 -5.17
N VAL A 87 17.46 7.11 -4.12
CA VAL A 87 18.03 7.80 -2.95
C VAL A 87 19.29 8.57 -3.34
N GLN A 88 20.16 8.00 -4.16
CA GLN A 88 21.40 8.65 -4.60
C GLN A 88 21.12 9.90 -5.44
N ALA A 89 20.13 9.87 -6.33
CA ALA A 89 19.72 11.03 -7.13
C ALA A 89 19.22 12.17 -6.21
N LEU A 90 18.30 11.86 -5.29
CA LEU A 90 17.76 12.85 -4.36
C LEU A 90 18.83 13.48 -3.47
N LEU A 91 19.77 12.68 -2.95
CA LEU A 91 20.90 13.18 -2.16
C LEU A 91 21.86 14.06 -2.97
N SER A 92 21.91 13.88 -4.29
CA SER A 92 22.74 14.67 -5.21
C SER A 92 22.03 15.92 -5.74
N GLY A 93 20.75 16.13 -5.39
CA GLY A 93 19.94 17.22 -5.94
C GLY A 93 19.48 16.98 -7.38
N GLU A 94 19.50 15.73 -7.84
CA GLU A 94 19.07 15.32 -9.17
C GLU A 94 17.69 14.63 -9.10
N ASP A 95 16.93 14.68 -10.20
CA ASP A 95 15.67 13.95 -10.31
C ASP A 95 15.93 12.43 -10.44
N PRO A 96 15.22 11.57 -9.69
CA PRO A 96 15.30 10.12 -9.84
C PRO A 96 14.91 9.65 -11.24
N VAL A 97 15.88 9.19 -12.02
CA VAL A 97 15.65 8.51 -13.30
C VAL A 97 15.91 7.02 -13.12
N LEU A 98 14.86 6.22 -13.12
CA LEU A 98 14.97 4.76 -13.07
C LEU A 98 15.21 4.22 -14.48
N PRO A 99 16.37 3.59 -14.78
CA PRO A 99 16.60 2.91 -16.04
C PRO A 99 15.53 1.84 -16.29
N TYR A 100 15.19 1.59 -17.56
CA TYR A 100 14.18 0.60 -17.93
C TYR A 100 14.43 -0.79 -17.30
N ALA A 101 15.69 -1.20 -17.15
CA ALA A 101 16.07 -2.46 -16.52
C ALA A 101 15.64 -2.57 -15.04
N LEU A 102 15.49 -1.44 -14.36
CA LEU A 102 15.10 -1.34 -12.94
C LEU A 102 13.60 -1.09 -12.75
N LEU A 103 12.83 -0.88 -13.83
CA LEU A 103 11.38 -0.75 -13.76
C LEU A 103 10.73 -2.13 -13.66
N LYS A 104 10.18 -2.43 -12.49
CA LYS A 104 9.45 -3.66 -12.15
C LYS A 104 8.13 -3.31 -11.50
N TYR A 105 7.12 -4.16 -11.71
CA TYR A 105 5.76 -4.01 -11.20
C TYR A 105 5.21 -5.35 -10.69
N ASP A 106 6.11 -6.29 -10.47
CA ASP A 106 5.90 -7.67 -10.03
C ASP A 106 6.56 -7.92 -8.68
#